data_AF-A0AB73RGZ3-F1
#
_entry.id   AF-A0AB73RGZ3-F1
#
_cell.length_a   1.000
_cell.length_b   1.000
_cell.length_c   1.000
_cell.angle_alpha   90.00
_cell.angle_beta   90.00
_cell.angle_gamma   90.00
#
_symmetry.space_group_name_H-M   'P 1'
#
loop_
_entity.id
_entity.type
_entity.pdbx_description
1 polymer ?
#
loop_
_entity_poly.entity_id
_entity_poly.type
_entity_poly.pdbx_seq_one_letter_code
_entity_poly.pdbx_strand_id
1 'polypeptide(L)'
;MWRCRMGVIVLFLGVVFAITFYVLTHRRMDSNKKKLYVVSLIFAIICSFAPTTGENNSDFLYFGIPAKNFIYYGGWEISFNPLGFFFNFILFYWILKLLLKFSGRFSREVKK
;
A
#
# COMPACT_ATOMS: atom_id res chain seq x y z
N MET A 1 -5.63 -11.33 -14.64
CA MET A 1 -6.70 -10.64 -13.90
C MET A 1 -7.52 -11.70 -13.19
N TRP A 2 -7.51 -11.77 -11.86
CA TRP A 2 -8.17 -12.85 -11.09
C TRP A 2 -9.52 -12.34 -10.56
N ARG A 3 -10.63 -12.95 -11.00
CA ARG A 3 -11.97 -12.70 -10.45
C ARG A 3 -12.05 -13.33 -9.06
N CYS A 4 -12.20 -12.52 -8.02
CA CYS A 4 -12.12 -12.98 -6.63
C CYS A 4 -13.43 -12.69 -5.89
N ARG A 5 -14.04 -13.71 -5.29
CA ARG A 5 -15.03 -13.52 -4.22
C ARG A 5 -14.37 -12.82 -3.04
N MET A 6 -15.09 -11.96 -2.31
CA MET A 6 -14.58 -11.20 -1.15
C MET A 6 -13.71 -12.01 -0.17
N GLY A 7 -14.00 -13.30 0.02
CA GLY A 7 -13.20 -14.19 0.86
C GLY A 7 -11.72 -14.29 0.44
N VAL A 8 -11.41 -14.23 -0.85
CA VAL A 8 -10.01 -14.30 -1.34
C VAL A 8 -9.25 -13.02 -1.01
N ILE A 9 -9.94 -11.87 -1.02
CA ILE A 9 -9.35 -10.57 -0.66
C ILE A 9 -9.04 -10.55 0.85
N VAL A 10 -9.96 -11.05 1.67
CA VAL A 10 -9.76 -11.18 3.13
C VAL A 10 -8.60 -12.13 3.43
N LEU A 11 -8.52 -13.28 2.75
CA LEU A 11 -7.40 -14.21 2.87
C LEU A 11 -6.08 -13.57 2.47
N PHE A 12 -6.04 -12.85 1.35
CA PHE A 12 -4.84 -12.14 0.90
C PHE A 12 -4.38 -11.08 1.92
N LEU A 13 -5.31 -10.25 2.42
CA LEU A 13 -5.00 -9.27 3.46
C LEU A 13 -4.50 -9.93 4.74
N GLY A 14 -5.12 -11.04 5.16
CA GLY A 14 -4.67 -11.83 6.31
C GLY A 14 -3.25 -12.37 6.13
N VAL A 15 -2.92 -12.91 4.95
CA VAL A 15 -1.57 -13.39 4.61
C VAL A 15 -0.55 -12.25 4.62
N VAL A 16 -0.87 -11.11 4.00
CA VAL A 16 -0.01 -9.92 4.01
C VAL A 16 0.25 -9.45 5.45
N PHE A 17 -0.78 -9.45 6.29
CA PHE A 17 -0.66 -9.06 7.70
C PHE A 17 0.20 -10.05 8.49
N ALA A 18 0.01 -11.35 8.28
CA ALA A 18 0.80 -12.40 8.91
C ALA A 18 2.28 -12.34 8.49
N ILE A 19 2.57 -12.18 7.20
CA ILE A 19 3.94 -12.02 6.68
C ILE A 19 4.56 -10.75 7.25
N THR A 20 3.83 -9.63 7.26
CA THR A 20 4.30 -8.38 7.86
C THR A 20 4.64 -8.59 9.33
N PHE A 21 3.73 -9.16 10.12
CA PHE A 21 3.91 -9.38 11.54
C PHE A 21 5.08 -10.32 11.83
N TYR A 22 5.23 -11.38 11.02
CA TYR A 22 6.36 -12.29 11.08
C TYR A 22 7.68 -11.57 10.81
N VAL A 23 7.77 -10.80 9.72
CA VAL A 23 8.97 -10.01 9.39
C VAL A 23 9.25 -8.97 10.48
N LEU A 24 8.23 -8.35 11.05
CA LEU A 24 8.36 -7.33 12.10
C LEU A 24 8.83 -7.88 13.45
N THR A 25 8.42 -9.10 13.78
CA THR A 25 8.67 -9.75 15.07
C THR A 25 9.95 -10.57 15.04
N HIS A 26 10.20 -11.29 13.95
CA HIS A 26 11.33 -12.19 13.82
C HIS A 26 12.63 -11.47 13.40
N ARG A 27 12.54 -10.41 12.56
CA ARG A 27 13.73 -9.68 12.12
C ARG A 27 14.09 -8.61 13.14
N ARG A 28 15.27 -8.71 13.77
CA ARG A 28 15.91 -7.61 14.50
C ARG A 28 16.26 -6.48 13.52
N MET A 29 15.27 -5.61 13.28
CA MET A 29 15.41 -4.42 12.45
C MET A 29 15.43 -3.20 13.37
N ASP A 30 16.26 -2.22 13.04
CA ASP A 30 16.32 -0.94 13.77
C ASP A 30 14.91 -0.34 13.93
N SER A 31 14.60 0.15 15.13
CA SER A 31 13.27 0.67 15.48
C SER A 31 12.77 1.74 14.51
N ASN A 32 13.68 2.58 13.96
CA ASN A 32 13.32 3.59 12.97
C ASN A 32 12.94 2.98 11.62
N LYS A 33 13.67 1.95 11.18
CA LYS A 33 13.37 1.23 9.93
C LYS A 33 12.06 0.46 10.07
N LYS A 34 11.80 -0.15 11.24
CA LYS A 34 10.55 -0.85 11.55
C LYS A 34 9.36 0.11 11.52
N LYS A 35 9.47 1.27 12.16
CA LYS A 35 8.43 2.31 12.14
C LYS A 35 8.13 2.77 10.72
N LEU A 36 9.16 3.03 9.91
CA LEU A 36 8.98 3.43 8.51
C LEU A 36 8.24 2.35 7.70
N TYR A 37 8.61 1.08 7.86
CA TYR A 37 7.93 -0.04 7.19
C TYR A 37 6.43 -0.12 7.54
N VAL A 38 6.09 0.00 8.83
CA VAL A 38 4.69 -0.03 9.28
C VAL A 38 3.90 1.14 8.71
N VAL A 39 4.46 2.37 8.75
CA VAL A 39 3.79 3.55 8.21
C VAL A 39 3.58 3.42 6.70
N SER A 40 4.56 2.92 5.95
CA SER A 40 4.42 2.64 4.52
C SER A 40 3.33 1.61 4.22
N LEU A 41 3.20 0.58 5.07
CA LEU A 41 2.17 -0.43 4.91
C LEU A 41 0.77 0.16 5.13
N ILE A 42 0.60 0.95 6.19
CA ILE A 42 -0.68 1.62 6.48
C ILE A 42 -1.06 2.53 5.30
N PHE A 43 -0.11 3.31 4.78
CA PHE A 43 -0.34 4.14 3.60
C PHE A 43 -0.74 3.32 2.37
N ALA A 44 -0.04 2.22 2.10
CA ALA A 44 -0.36 1.34 0.98
C ALA A 44 -1.78 0.75 1.11
N ILE A 45 -2.20 0.38 2.32
CA ILE A 45 -3.56 -0.11 2.59
C ILE A 45 -4.57 1.01 2.30
N ILE A 46 -4.44 2.18 2.92
CA ILE A 46 -5.39 3.29 2.76
C ILE A 46 -5.50 3.71 1.29
N CYS A 47 -4.37 3.91 0.59
CA CYS A 47 -4.37 4.31 -0.82
C CYS A 47 -4.83 3.18 -1.76
N SER A 48 -4.79 1.92 -1.33
CA SER A 48 -5.38 0.82 -2.07
C SER A 48 -6.91 0.88 -2.11
N PHE A 49 -7.54 1.42 -1.06
CA PHE A 49 -9.00 1.61 -0.97
C PHE A 49 -9.45 2.98 -1.49
N ALA A 50 -8.51 3.87 -1.84
CA ALA A 50 -8.84 5.15 -2.43
C ALA A 50 -9.39 4.95 -3.87
N PRO A 51 -10.59 5.47 -4.18
CA PRO A 51 -11.11 5.43 -5.53
C PRO A 51 -10.25 6.32 -6.44
N THR A 52 -9.90 5.82 -7.62
CA THR A 52 -9.25 6.62 -8.65
C THR A 52 -10.34 7.23 -9.51
N THR A 53 -10.74 8.47 -9.19
CA THR A 53 -11.70 9.23 -9.98
C THR A 53 -11.06 9.63 -11.31
N GLY A 54 -11.51 9.03 -12.41
CA GLY A 54 -11.02 9.40 -13.74
C GLY A 54 -11.08 8.26 -14.74
N GLU A 55 -12.28 7.91 -15.16
CA GLU A 55 -12.60 7.76 -16.59
C GLU A 55 -14.13 7.81 -16.65
N ASN A 56 -14.67 8.88 -17.23
CA ASN A 56 -16.05 8.87 -17.69
C ASN A 56 -16.19 7.69 -18.67
N ASN A 57 -17.24 6.88 -18.50
CA ASN A 57 -17.69 5.76 -19.34
C ASN A 57 -17.37 4.35 -18.79
N SER A 58 -18.45 3.56 -18.67
CA SER A 58 -18.55 2.10 -18.46
C SER A 58 -18.39 1.57 -17.02
N ASP A 59 -19.53 1.28 -16.37
CA ASP A 59 -19.89 0.15 -15.48
C ASP A 59 -18.92 -0.35 -14.37
N PHE A 60 -17.71 0.21 -14.22
CA PHE A 60 -16.62 -0.32 -13.42
C PHE A 60 -15.96 0.75 -12.53
N LEU A 61 -15.75 0.42 -11.25
CA LEU A 61 -15.16 1.33 -10.25
C LEU A 61 -13.73 0.90 -9.92
N TYR A 62 -12.75 1.74 -10.24
CA TYR A 62 -11.33 1.47 -10.04
C TYR A 62 -10.83 2.05 -8.71
N PHE A 63 -10.06 1.26 -7.97
CA PHE A 63 -9.42 1.68 -6.71
C PHE A 63 -7.93 1.36 -6.73
N GLY A 64 -7.17 2.17 -6.00
CA GLY A 64 -5.72 2.04 -5.89
C GLY A 64 -5.01 3.21 -6.56
N ILE A 65 -4.37 4.03 -5.74
CA ILE A 65 -3.50 5.13 -6.16
C ILE A 65 -2.10 4.86 -5.58
N PRO A 66 -1.01 5.00 -6.35
CA PRO A 66 -0.93 5.29 -7.78
C PRO A 66 -1.16 4.11 -8.73
N ALA A 67 -0.93 2.86 -8.30
CA ALA A 67 -1.24 1.68 -9.11
C ALA A 67 -2.63 1.12 -8.79
N LYS A 68 -3.34 0.67 -9.83
CA LYS A 68 -4.67 0.03 -9.74
C LYS A 68 -4.57 -1.28 -8.96
N ASN A 69 -5.32 -1.37 -7.88
CA ASN A 69 -5.34 -2.51 -6.96
C ASN A 69 -6.66 -3.26 -6.99
N PHE A 70 -7.78 -2.56 -7.08
CA PHE A 70 -9.10 -3.18 -7.19
C PHE A 70 -9.89 -2.65 -8.38
N ILE A 71 -10.72 -3.52 -8.93
CA ILE A 71 -11.72 -3.18 -9.93
C ILE A 71 -13.04 -3.76 -9.45
N TYR A 72 -14.05 -2.91 -9.28
CA TYR A 72 -15.40 -3.30 -8.89
C TYR A 72 -16.29 -3.38 -10.13
N TYR A 73 -16.94 -4.52 -10.35
CA TYR A 73 -17.77 -4.81 -11.53
C TYR A 73 -19.28 -4.76 -11.27
N GLY A 74 -19.69 -4.38 -10.05
CA GLY A 74 -21.09 -4.50 -9.61
C GLY A 74 -21.41 -5.89 -9.04
N GLY A 75 -22.55 -6.02 -8.37
CA GLY A 75 -23.07 -7.33 -7.92
C GLY A 75 -22.17 -8.13 -6.97
N TRP A 76 -21.35 -7.45 -6.15
CA TRP A 76 -20.33 -8.06 -5.27
C TRP A 76 -19.11 -8.68 -5.97
N GLU A 77 -18.91 -8.44 -7.28
CA GLU A 77 -17.72 -8.88 -8.01
C GLU A 77 -16.59 -7.84 -7.94
N ILE A 78 -15.48 -8.21 -7.28
CA ILE A 78 -14.26 -7.39 -7.19
C ILE A 78 -13.09 -8.19 -7.79
N SER A 79 -12.36 -7.60 -8.73
CA SER A 79 -11.05 -8.13 -9.14
C SER A 79 -9.97 -7.45 -8.32
N PHE A 80 -9.03 -8.26 -7.81
CA PHE A 80 -7.87 -7.77 -7.06
C PHE A 80 -6.57 -8.01 -7.85
N ASN A 81 -5.70 -7.00 -7.87
CA ASN A 81 -4.39 -7.07 -8.47
C ASN A 81 -3.29 -7.00 -7.39
N PRO A 82 -2.76 -8.14 -6.92
CA PRO A 82 -1.75 -8.16 -5.85
C PRO A 82 -0.47 -7.42 -6.23
N LEU A 83 -0.10 -7.43 -7.51
CA LEU A 83 1.09 -6.73 -8.01
C LEU A 83 1.01 -5.20 -7.79
N GLY A 84 -0.16 -4.61 -7.98
CA GLY A 84 -0.38 -3.19 -7.72
C GLY A 84 -0.18 -2.84 -6.23
N PHE A 85 -0.64 -3.73 -5.34
CA PHE A 85 -0.46 -3.54 -3.89
C PHE A 85 1.01 -3.56 -3.49
N PHE A 86 1.79 -4.52 -3.98
CA PHE A 86 3.24 -4.58 -3.72
C PHE A 86 3.98 -3.37 -4.30
N PHE A 87 3.59 -2.91 -5.50
CA PHE A 87 4.17 -1.72 -6.10
C PHE A 87 3.91 -0.47 -5.26
N ASN A 88 2.66 -0.24 -4.83
CA ASN A 88 2.31 0.89 -3.95
C ASN A 88 3.10 0.82 -2.64
N PHE A 89 3.24 -0.36 -2.04
CA PHE A 89 4.03 -0.55 -0.82
C PHE A 89 5.50 -0.11 -0.98
N ILE A 90 6.18 -0.60 -2.03
CA ILE A 90 7.57 -0.26 -2.31
C ILE A 90 7.71 1.25 -2.59
N LEU A 91 6.77 1.81 -3.34
CA LEU A 91 6.76 3.21 -3.71
C LEU A 91 6.59 4.12 -2.47
N PHE A 92 5.63 3.84 -1.60
CA PHE A 92 5.46 4.58 -0.34
C PHE A 92 6.66 4.44 0.60
N TYR A 93 7.25 3.24 0.68
CA TYR A 93 8.49 3.03 1.42
C TYR A 93 9.61 3.93 0.91
N TRP A 94 9.77 4.02 -0.40
CA TRP A 94 10.83 4.83 -0.99
C TRP A 94 10.58 6.34 -0.81
N ILE A 95 9.34 6.79 -1.00
CA ILE A 95 8.95 8.19 -0.78
C ILE A 95 9.19 8.60 0.67
N LEU A 96 8.73 7.81 1.65
CA LEU A 96 8.91 8.12 3.07
C LEU A 96 10.40 8.09 3.46
N LYS A 97 11.18 7.17 2.90
CA LYS A 97 12.63 7.12 3.09
C LYS A 97 13.32 8.37 2.54
N LEU A 98 12.92 8.84 1.36
CA LEU A 98 13.42 10.10 0.79
C LEU A 98 13.01 11.30 1.65
N LEU A 99 11.74 11.37 2.07
CA LEU A 99 11.22 12.44 2.92
C LEU A 99 12.02 12.57 4.22
N LEU A 100 12.30 11.45 4.90
CA LEU A 100 13.13 11.46 6.12
C LEU A 100 14.57 11.89 5.83
N LYS A 101 15.14 11.47 4.70
CA LYS A 101 16.50 11.87 4.29
C LYS A 101 16.59 13.38 4.01
N PHE A 102 15.56 13.96 3.39
CA PHE A 102 15.46 15.40 3.13
C PHE A 102 15.15 16.18 4.40
N SER A 103 14.22 15.73 5.24
CA SER A 103 13.93 16.34 6.54
C SER A 103 15.17 16.41 7.43
N GLY A 104 15.97 15.34 7.48
CA GLY A 104 17.26 15.33 8.20
C GLY A 104 18.37 16.18 7.56
N ARG A 105 18.22 16.63 6.31
CA ARG A 105 19.09 17.66 5.71
C ARG A 105 18.58 19.07 6.02
N PHE A 106 17.28 19.30 5.89
CA PHE A 106 16.64 20.58 6.20
C PHE A 106 16.88 20.97 7.66
N SER A 107 16.75 20.02 8.59
CA SER A 107 17.04 20.25 10.01
C SER A 107 18.51 20.58 10.32
N ARG A 108 19.45 20.24 9.43
CA ARG A 108 20.87 20.61 9.55
C ARG A 108 21.18 21.97 8.94
N GLU A 109 20.43 22.40 7.94
CA GLU A 109 20.57 23.74 7.37
C GLU A 109 19.95 24.83 8.25
N VAL A 110 18.80 24.57 8.90
CA VAL A 110 18.16 25.54 9.82
C VAL A 110 18.99 25.78 11.09
N LYS A 111 19.99 24.93 11.37
CA LYS A 111 20.86 25.03 12.55
C LYS A 111 22.21 25.71 12.27
N LYS A 112 22.41 26.22 11.05
CA LYS A 112 23.59 26.97 10.61
C LYS A 112 23.26 28.45 10.54
#